data_AF-A0A2V8YLX0-F1
#
_entry.id   AF-A0A2V8YLX0-F1
#
_cell.length_a   1.000
_cell.length_b   1.000
_cell.length_c   1.000
_cell.angle_alpha   90.00
_cell.angle_beta   90.00
_cell.angle_gamma   90.00
#
_symmetry.space_group_name_H-M   'P 1'
#
loop_
_entity.id
_entity.type
_entity.pdbx_description
1 polymer ?
#
loop_
_entity_poly.entity_id
_entity_poly.type
_entity_poly.pdbx_seq_one_letter_code
_entity_poly.pdbx_strand_id
1 'polypeptide(L)'
;MSSGNGGGFAHFGFSWNGDIEHNWFIFNQSINPTLTTYGGGAVIEGQGPDGFVNVNGVLTECGTTVDIDCPPGLSDGIGPGLVINGNVFQGNTAEEGSGGGLELQHVNGTDVQRNPSNPNAWYAVTVTGNIFADNVAGWDGGGISLHDAVLVNFSNNTVASNDSTASAGVLFDTTGAPNANQPPPGCDPNATPPPAACTNTSVTTSNFEPAGLATERHTATFLQAYTDPNVVCPAGHSHCTTFSNPRLDNDVFWQNRSFRITASTAITSGGPVQLVPALSQTATGSCPSGANYWDIGVYGDTSATNHSSGLTLAPTHSILSAGGYSGNSSARPGFAGQYCNGSRVPAEIAPQLCTGPNANANAPGCIQPGTVGLSMTVPGGVPDSVPPPLPAFTLTPAATVDEGSNWINMFYGPLSWSNPTVAHTSGTPQTPLGNYNRTAPPGAVLPAPYPNP
;
A
#
# COMPACT_ATOMS: atom_id res chain seq x y z
N MET A 1 -14.12 3.75 7.40
CA MET A 1 -13.00 3.62 8.35
C MET A 1 -13.18 2.31 9.08
N SER A 2 -12.21 1.40 8.95
CA SER A 2 -12.13 0.13 9.69
C SER A 2 -10.91 0.15 10.61
N SER A 3 -11.03 -0.47 11.79
CA SER A 3 -9.90 -0.74 12.70
C SER A 3 -9.20 -2.08 12.44
N GLY A 4 -9.55 -2.76 11.35
CA GLY A 4 -8.93 -4.00 10.88
C GLY A 4 -8.76 -3.98 9.37
N ASN A 5 -8.27 -5.07 8.79
CA ASN A 5 -8.06 -5.19 7.34
C ASN A 5 -9.35 -4.93 6.55
N GLY A 6 -9.22 -4.43 5.32
CA GLY A 6 -10.37 -4.24 4.41
C GLY A 6 -11.21 -3.03 4.77
N GLY A 7 -10.67 -1.83 4.57
CA GLY A 7 -11.35 -0.57 4.91
C GLY A 7 -12.73 -0.39 4.26
N GLY A 8 -12.91 -0.91 3.04
CA GLY A 8 -14.18 -0.92 2.31
C GLY A 8 -14.85 -2.28 2.25
N PHE A 9 -14.09 -3.33 1.91
CA PHE A 9 -14.57 -4.70 1.80
C PHE A 9 -13.54 -5.70 2.32
N ALA A 10 -14.02 -6.78 2.91
CA ALA A 10 -13.16 -7.86 3.34
C ALA A 10 -13.79 -9.22 3.01
N HIS A 11 -13.05 -10.02 2.24
CA HIS A 11 -13.27 -11.45 2.13
C HIS A 11 -12.32 -12.14 3.11
N PHE A 12 -12.87 -12.79 4.12
CA PHE A 12 -12.11 -13.59 5.08
C PHE A 12 -12.49 -15.06 4.98
N GLY A 13 -11.48 -15.91 4.85
CA GLY A 13 -11.66 -17.35 4.90
C GLY A 13 -11.98 -17.98 3.55
N PHE A 14 -12.61 -19.13 3.60
CA PHE A 14 -12.81 -19.99 2.45
C PHE A 14 -14.13 -19.69 1.73
N SER A 15 -14.07 -19.39 0.42
CA SER A 15 -15.23 -19.33 -0.46
C SER A 15 -14.97 -20.07 -1.77
N TRP A 16 -16.01 -20.76 -2.23
CA TRP A 16 -15.96 -21.53 -3.47
C TRP A 16 -16.52 -20.71 -4.62
N ASN A 17 -15.73 -20.51 -5.68
CA ASN A 17 -16.09 -19.72 -6.86
C ASN A 17 -16.59 -18.32 -6.50
N GLY A 18 -15.86 -17.62 -5.62
CA GLY A 18 -16.17 -16.24 -5.27
C GLY A 18 -16.10 -15.34 -6.50
N ASP A 19 -16.99 -14.34 -6.55
CA ASP A 19 -17.05 -13.37 -7.64
C ASP A 19 -17.27 -11.97 -7.07
N ILE A 20 -16.31 -11.08 -7.34
CA ILE A 20 -16.32 -9.69 -6.93
C ILE A 20 -16.21 -8.87 -8.20
N GLU A 21 -17.35 -8.45 -8.75
CA GLU A 21 -17.36 -7.76 -10.03
C GLU A 21 -18.20 -6.49 -10.08
N HIS A 22 -17.74 -5.53 -10.89
CA HIS A 22 -18.44 -4.28 -11.21
C HIS A 22 -18.77 -3.39 -9.99
N ASN A 23 -17.97 -3.46 -8.93
CA ASN A 23 -18.11 -2.64 -7.73
C ASN A 23 -17.20 -1.41 -7.75
N TRP A 24 -17.57 -0.42 -6.95
CA TRP A 24 -16.79 0.79 -6.73
C TRP A 24 -16.40 0.87 -5.26
N PHE A 25 -15.13 0.59 -4.96
CA PHE A 25 -14.52 0.75 -3.65
C PHE A 25 -13.76 2.06 -3.65
N ILE A 26 -14.37 3.11 -3.09
CA ILE A 26 -13.84 4.47 -3.18
C ILE A 26 -13.73 5.15 -1.83
N PHE A 27 -12.62 5.86 -1.64
CA PHE A 27 -12.35 6.70 -0.45
C PHE A 27 -12.51 5.95 0.89
N ASN A 28 -12.20 4.64 0.88
CA ASN A 28 -12.17 3.83 2.09
C ASN A 28 -10.81 3.96 2.79
N GLN A 29 -10.80 3.71 4.09
CA GLN A 29 -9.62 3.87 4.93
C GLN A 29 -9.55 2.73 5.95
N SER A 30 -8.42 2.03 5.96
CA SER A 30 -8.01 1.08 6.98
C SER A 30 -6.93 1.71 7.85
N ILE A 31 -7.19 1.79 9.16
CA ILE A 31 -6.27 2.39 10.13
C ILE A 31 -6.44 1.73 11.48
N ASN A 32 -5.35 1.35 12.14
CA ASN A 32 -5.38 0.90 13.52
C ASN A 32 -4.13 1.39 14.25
N PRO A 33 -4.27 2.14 15.35
CA PRO A 33 -3.14 2.75 16.04
C PRO A 33 -2.23 1.74 16.75
N THR A 34 -2.63 0.48 16.89
CA THR A 34 -1.87 -0.54 17.65
C THR A 34 -1.44 -1.74 16.83
N LEU A 35 -1.99 -1.93 15.63
CA LEU A 35 -1.72 -3.08 14.78
C LEU A 35 -1.65 -2.67 13.31
N THR A 36 -0.75 -3.31 12.56
CA THR A 36 -0.72 -3.19 11.10
C THR A 36 -2.04 -3.65 10.50
N THR A 37 -2.59 -2.86 9.58
CA THR A 37 -3.78 -3.21 8.81
C THR A 37 -3.54 -3.02 7.32
N TYR A 38 -4.14 -3.90 6.53
CA TYR A 38 -3.93 -3.99 5.09
C TYR A 38 -5.24 -3.81 4.33
N GLY A 39 -5.16 -3.51 3.03
CA GLY A 39 -6.33 -3.51 2.16
C GLY A 39 -7.25 -2.32 2.40
N GLY A 40 -6.89 -1.14 1.91
CA GLY A 40 -7.68 0.08 2.13
C GLY A 40 -9.06 0.00 1.46
N GLY A 41 -9.09 -0.36 0.18
CA GLY A 41 -10.31 -0.60 -0.58
C GLY A 41 -10.91 -1.97 -0.29
N ALA A 42 -10.12 -3.02 -0.52
CA ALA A 42 -10.49 -4.38 -0.19
C ALA A 42 -9.33 -5.23 0.33
N VAL A 43 -9.65 -6.25 1.11
CA VAL A 43 -8.74 -7.35 1.43
C VAL A 43 -9.38 -8.69 1.03
N ILE A 44 -8.58 -9.58 0.46
CA ILE A 44 -8.89 -10.99 0.33
C ILE A 44 -7.87 -11.73 1.18
N GLU A 45 -8.37 -12.33 2.26
CA GLU A 45 -7.55 -12.99 3.25
C GLU A 45 -8.04 -14.43 3.45
N GLY A 46 -7.11 -15.38 3.34
CA GLY A 46 -7.40 -16.76 3.70
C GLY A 46 -7.68 -16.93 5.19
N GLN A 47 -8.32 -18.03 5.56
CA GLN A 47 -8.65 -18.27 6.96
C GLN A 47 -7.36 -18.32 7.78
N GLY A 48 -7.29 -17.55 8.86
CA GLY A 48 -6.16 -17.64 9.80
C GLY A 48 -5.99 -19.08 10.30
N PRO A 49 -4.76 -19.48 10.68
CA PRO A 49 -4.47 -20.86 11.05
C PRO A 49 -5.45 -21.40 12.10
N ASP A 50 -6.11 -22.51 11.81
CA ASP A 50 -6.86 -23.22 12.84
C ASP A 50 -5.85 -23.92 13.75
N GLY A 51 -5.71 -23.45 14.98
CA GLY A 51 -4.60 -23.79 15.87
C GLY A 51 -4.57 -25.24 16.34
N PHE A 52 -5.32 -26.19 15.77
CA PHE A 52 -5.39 -27.54 16.35
C PHE A 52 -4.18 -28.40 16.00
N VAL A 53 -3.37 -28.74 17.01
CA VAL A 53 -2.33 -29.78 16.92
C VAL A 53 -2.77 -31.05 17.64
N ASN A 54 -2.34 -32.20 17.14
CA ASN A 54 -2.62 -33.48 17.77
C ASN A 54 -1.55 -33.79 18.82
N VAL A 55 -1.87 -33.54 20.09
CA VAL A 55 -0.99 -33.88 21.23
C VAL A 55 -1.52 -35.16 21.84
N ASN A 56 -0.76 -36.25 21.72
CA ASN A 56 -1.10 -37.56 22.31
C ASN A 56 -2.49 -38.09 21.94
N GLY A 57 -2.96 -37.89 20.71
CA GLY A 57 -4.26 -38.38 20.24
C GLY A 57 -5.42 -37.42 20.48
N VAL A 58 -5.18 -36.20 20.97
CA VAL A 58 -6.19 -35.17 21.24
C VAL A 58 -5.92 -33.94 20.37
N LEU A 59 -6.93 -33.53 19.59
CA LEU A 59 -6.92 -32.25 18.88
C LEU A 59 -6.98 -31.12 19.92
N THR A 60 -5.92 -30.32 19.99
CA THR A 60 -5.70 -29.28 21.03
C THR A 60 -5.49 -27.94 20.34
N GLU A 61 -6.33 -26.94 20.66
CA GLU A 61 -6.26 -25.58 20.12
C GLU A 61 -5.00 -24.84 20.62
N CYS A 62 -4.11 -24.45 19.73
CA CYS A 62 -2.92 -23.66 20.03
C CYS A 62 -3.36 -22.26 20.47
N GLY A 63 -2.96 -21.86 21.67
CA GLY A 63 -3.30 -20.57 22.28
C GLY A 63 -4.00 -20.63 23.64
N THR A 64 -4.41 -21.80 24.14
CA THR A 64 -5.08 -21.89 25.46
C THR A 64 -4.12 -21.97 26.65
N THR A 65 -2.83 -22.22 26.40
CA THR A 65 -1.72 -22.10 27.38
C THR A 65 -0.44 -21.70 26.66
N VAL A 66 0.47 -21.00 27.36
CA VAL A 66 1.79 -20.61 26.84
C VAL A 66 2.59 -21.87 26.48
N ASP A 67 2.53 -22.28 25.22
CA ASP A 67 3.25 -23.42 24.67
C ASP A 67 4.27 -22.92 23.64
N ILE A 68 5.52 -23.34 23.84
CA ILE A 68 6.72 -22.92 23.13
C ILE A 68 7.00 -23.81 21.90
N ASP A 69 6.24 -24.91 21.72
CA ASP A 69 6.53 -25.96 20.74
C ASP A 69 5.47 -26.17 19.63
N CYS A 70 4.48 -25.26 19.47
CA CYS A 70 3.51 -25.29 18.36
C CYS A 70 3.89 -24.27 17.26
N PRO A 71 4.38 -24.69 16.08
CA PRO A 71 4.49 -23.76 14.95
C PRO A 71 3.07 -23.31 14.53
N PRO A 72 2.86 -22.02 14.21
CA PRO A 72 1.56 -21.56 13.72
C PRO A 72 1.16 -22.38 12.49
N GLY A 73 -0.08 -22.87 12.46
CA GLY A 73 -0.59 -23.64 11.32
C GLY A 73 -0.53 -22.83 10.02
N LEU A 74 -0.62 -23.51 8.88
CA LEU A 74 -0.80 -22.84 7.59
C LEU A 74 -2.25 -22.36 7.47
N SER A 75 -2.48 -21.29 6.70
CA SER A 75 -3.83 -20.87 6.34
C SER A 75 -4.55 -21.97 5.56
N ASP A 76 -5.86 -22.11 5.75
CA ASP A 76 -6.69 -22.94 4.86
C ASP A 76 -6.97 -22.29 3.50
N GLY A 77 -6.42 -21.09 3.28
CA GLY A 77 -6.53 -20.33 2.04
C GLY A 77 -7.91 -19.70 1.84
N ILE A 78 -8.11 -19.18 0.64
CA ILE A 78 -9.32 -18.44 0.26
C ILE A 78 -10.38 -19.31 -0.42
N GLY A 79 -10.03 -20.56 -0.79
CA GLY A 79 -10.85 -21.43 -1.62
C GLY A 79 -10.67 -21.20 -3.13
N PRO A 80 -11.21 -22.11 -3.97
CA PRO A 80 -10.92 -22.10 -5.40
C PRO A 80 -11.78 -21.11 -6.19
N GLY A 81 -11.22 -20.58 -7.27
CA GLY A 81 -11.99 -19.93 -8.33
C GLY A 81 -12.44 -18.50 -8.03
N LEU A 82 -11.73 -17.76 -7.18
CA LEU A 82 -12.04 -16.35 -6.92
C LEU A 82 -11.73 -15.49 -8.15
N VAL A 83 -12.72 -14.71 -8.57
CA VAL A 83 -12.60 -13.72 -9.64
C VAL A 83 -12.87 -12.32 -9.08
N ILE A 84 -11.99 -11.38 -9.42
CA ILE A 84 -12.11 -9.95 -9.13
C ILE A 84 -12.09 -9.24 -10.47
N ASN A 85 -13.26 -8.81 -10.96
CA ASN A 85 -13.43 -8.37 -12.34
C ASN A 85 -14.10 -7.00 -12.48
N GLY A 86 -13.50 -6.08 -13.24
CA GLY A 86 -14.21 -4.88 -13.66
C GLY A 86 -14.57 -3.90 -12.53
N ASN A 87 -13.84 -3.92 -11.41
CA ASN A 87 -14.08 -3.02 -10.27
C ASN A 87 -13.26 -1.73 -10.37
N VAL A 88 -13.69 -0.71 -9.64
CA VAL A 88 -12.95 0.53 -9.40
C VAL A 88 -12.48 0.56 -7.95
N PHE A 89 -11.18 0.67 -7.74
CA PHE A 89 -10.55 0.93 -6.45
C PHE A 89 -9.90 2.32 -6.53
N GLN A 90 -10.55 3.34 -5.97
CA GLN A 90 -10.07 4.72 -6.12
C GLN A 90 -10.00 5.51 -4.82
N GLY A 91 -8.86 6.15 -4.56
CA GLY A 91 -8.69 7.05 -3.42
C GLY A 91 -8.71 6.37 -2.06
N ASN A 92 -8.57 5.04 -2.00
CA ASN A 92 -8.57 4.29 -0.74
C ASN A 92 -7.20 4.36 -0.05
N THR A 93 -7.15 4.09 1.26
CA THR A 93 -5.87 3.99 1.97
C THR A 93 -5.78 2.85 2.98
N ALA A 94 -4.60 2.24 3.04
CA ALA A 94 -4.15 1.39 4.13
C ALA A 94 -3.01 2.13 4.84
N GLU A 95 -3.29 2.79 5.98
CA GLU A 95 -2.32 3.73 6.55
C GLU A 95 -1.13 3.08 7.24
N GLU A 96 -1.35 1.87 7.78
CA GLU A 96 -0.36 1.14 8.58
C GLU A 96 0.30 0.01 7.81
N GLY A 97 -0.17 -0.28 6.60
CA GLY A 97 0.24 -1.47 5.85
C GLY A 97 0.16 -1.26 4.34
N SER A 98 -0.05 -2.36 3.65
CA SER A 98 0.03 -2.45 2.20
C SER A 98 -1.35 -2.57 1.55
N GLY A 99 -1.38 -2.40 0.22
CA GLY A 99 -2.57 -2.71 -0.56
C GLY A 99 -3.63 -1.63 -0.42
N GLY A 100 -3.26 -0.37 -0.68
CA GLY A 100 -4.17 0.76 -0.54
C GLY A 100 -5.49 0.53 -1.30
N GLY A 101 -5.42 0.00 -2.52
CA GLY A 101 -6.59 -0.47 -3.28
C GLY A 101 -7.04 -1.87 -2.89
N LEU A 102 -6.16 -2.86 -3.06
CA LEU A 102 -6.44 -4.28 -2.78
C LEU A 102 -5.26 -4.95 -2.10
N GLU A 103 -5.53 -5.72 -1.06
CA GLU A 103 -4.58 -6.67 -0.48
C GLU A 103 -4.99 -8.11 -0.76
N LEU A 104 -4.05 -8.94 -1.19
CA LEU A 104 -4.20 -10.38 -1.26
C LEU A 104 -3.24 -11.02 -0.26
N GLN A 105 -3.76 -11.62 0.81
CA GLN A 105 -2.92 -12.26 1.81
C GLN A 105 -3.40 -13.65 2.19
N HIS A 106 -2.45 -14.55 2.49
CA HIS A 106 -2.77 -15.93 2.86
C HIS A 106 -3.72 -16.61 1.86
N VAL A 107 -3.60 -16.27 0.56
CA VAL A 107 -4.43 -16.86 -0.50
C VAL A 107 -4.26 -18.38 -0.52
N ASN A 108 -3.03 -18.80 -0.26
CA ASN A 108 -2.60 -20.20 -0.23
C ASN A 108 -2.06 -20.58 1.16
N GLY A 109 -1.99 -21.88 1.41
CA GLY A 109 -1.49 -22.48 2.64
C GLY A 109 -1.54 -24.00 2.57
N THR A 110 -2.55 -24.60 3.19
CA THR A 110 -2.70 -26.07 3.24
C THR A 110 -2.98 -26.71 1.88
N ASP A 111 -3.53 -25.96 0.91
CA ASP A 111 -3.72 -26.41 -0.47
C ASP A 111 -2.40 -26.71 -1.18
N VAL A 112 -1.40 -25.83 -1.00
CA VAL A 112 -0.04 -25.99 -1.51
C VAL A 112 0.65 -27.15 -0.80
N GLN A 113 0.57 -27.18 0.53
CA GLN A 113 1.18 -28.25 1.34
C GLN A 113 0.67 -29.65 0.97
N ARG A 114 -0.63 -29.79 0.71
CA ARG A 114 -1.24 -31.08 0.37
C ARG A 114 -0.99 -31.48 -1.09
N ASN A 115 -0.63 -30.54 -1.96
CA ASN A 115 -0.49 -30.77 -3.40
C ASN A 115 0.80 -30.18 -3.98
N PRO A 116 1.99 -30.42 -3.41
CA PRO A 116 3.21 -29.68 -3.77
C PRO A 116 3.67 -29.90 -5.22
N SER A 117 3.29 -31.03 -5.84
CA SER A 117 3.59 -31.36 -7.24
C SER A 117 2.39 -31.24 -8.18
N ASN A 118 1.24 -30.78 -7.70
CA ASN A 118 0.02 -30.61 -8.49
C ASN A 118 -0.55 -29.19 -8.34
N PRO A 119 0.00 -28.20 -9.07
CA PRO A 119 -0.45 -26.82 -8.99
C PRO A 119 -1.92 -26.59 -9.43
N ASN A 120 -2.54 -27.54 -10.14
CA ASN A 120 -3.96 -27.45 -10.51
C ASN A 120 -4.91 -27.57 -9.31
N ALA A 121 -4.41 -28.03 -8.16
CA ALA A 121 -5.16 -28.13 -6.92
C ALA A 121 -4.95 -26.92 -5.99
N TRP A 122 -4.10 -25.96 -6.38
CA TRP A 122 -3.85 -24.76 -5.60
C TRP A 122 -4.96 -23.73 -5.86
N TYR A 123 -5.29 -22.94 -4.84
CA TYR A 123 -6.24 -21.87 -4.98
C TYR A 123 -5.67 -20.75 -5.83
N ALA A 124 -6.45 -20.34 -6.81
CA ALA A 124 -6.10 -19.31 -7.76
C ALA A 124 -7.01 -18.09 -7.59
N VAL A 125 -6.43 -16.90 -7.72
CA VAL A 125 -7.17 -15.63 -7.80
C VAL A 125 -6.98 -15.06 -9.20
N THR A 126 -8.08 -14.68 -9.85
CA THR A 126 -8.04 -13.95 -11.12
C THR A 126 -8.44 -12.51 -10.89
N VAL A 127 -7.50 -11.58 -11.08
CA VAL A 127 -7.73 -10.14 -11.00
C VAL A 127 -7.68 -9.58 -12.41
N THR A 128 -8.82 -9.13 -12.95
CA THR A 128 -8.88 -8.69 -14.33
C THR A 128 -9.80 -7.50 -14.59
N GLY A 129 -9.42 -6.64 -15.54
CA GLY A 129 -10.29 -5.53 -15.96
C GLY A 129 -10.54 -4.47 -14.88
N ASN A 130 -9.80 -4.47 -13.77
CA ASN A 130 -10.01 -3.52 -12.69
C ASN A 130 -9.21 -2.23 -12.88
N ILE A 131 -9.68 -1.13 -12.29
CA ILE A 131 -8.95 0.14 -12.19
C ILE A 131 -8.57 0.37 -10.73
N PHE A 132 -7.27 0.49 -10.44
CA PHE A 132 -6.69 0.88 -9.17
C PHE A 132 -6.03 2.25 -9.34
N ALA A 133 -6.70 3.31 -8.87
CA ALA A 133 -6.26 4.67 -9.08
C ALA A 133 -6.18 5.48 -7.78
N ASP A 134 -5.13 6.28 -7.63
CA ASP A 134 -5.03 7.27 -6.54
C ASP A 134 -5.17 6.68 -5.13
N ASN A 135 -4.90 5.38 -4.95
CA ASN A 135 -4.88 4.75 -3.63
C ASN A 135 -3.54 5.03 -2.92
N VAL A 136 -3.52 4.96 -1.59
CA VAL A 136 -2.34 5.26 -0.77
C VAL A 136 -2.05 4.12 0.20
N ALA A 137 -0.83 3.60 0.21
CA ALA A 137 -0.38 2.64 1.22
C ALA A 137 0.71 3.25 2.11
N GLY A 138 0.61 2.98 3.41
CA GLY A 138 1.59 3.34 4.41
C GLY A 138 2.91 2.59 4.24
N TRP A 139 2.85 1.34 3.81
CA TRP A 139 4.03 0.50 3.57
C TRP A 139 4.36 0.48 2.07
N ASP A 140 3.75 -0.42 1.31
CA ASP A 140 3.96 -0.60 -0.13
C ASP A 140 2.66 -0.99 -0.86
N GLY A 141 2.71 -1.09 -2.18
CA GLY A 141 1.57 -1.56 -2.96
C GLY A 141 0.35 -0.66 -2.83
N GLY A 142 0.53 0.65 -2.99
CA GLY A 142 -0.55 1.64 -2.99
C GLY A 142 -1.74 1.19 -3.83
N GLY A 143 -1.51 0.66 -5.03
CA GLY A 143 -2.54 0.02 -5.84
C GLY A 143 -2.94 -1.36 -5.29
N ILE A 144 -1.98 -2.29 -5.28
CA ILE A 144 -2.20 -3.68 -4.87
C ILE A 144 -0.95 -4.28 -4.21
N SER A 145 -1.13 -5.14 -3.21
CA SER A 145 -0.07 -5.96 -2.60
C SER A 145 -0.45 -7.45 -2.53
N LEU A 146 0.57 -8.31 -2.48
CA LEU A 146 0.44 -9.77 -2.48
C LEU A 146 1.38 -10.41 -1.46
N HIS A 147 0.80 -10.98 -0.41
CA HIS A 147 1.50 -11.66 0.69
C HIS A 147 1.06 -13.14 0.75
N ASP A 148 2.00 -14.09 0.70
CA ASP A 148 1.68 -15.53 0.68
C ASP A 148 0.58 -15.92 -0.34
N ALA A 149 0.70 -15.39 -1.56
CA ALA A 149 -0.26 -15.56 -2.66
C ALA A 149 0.43 -16.03 -3.94
N VAL A 150 0.33 -17.33 -4.22
CA VAL A 150 1.22 -18.03 -5.16
C VAL A 150 0.65 -18.13 -6.58
N LEU A 151 -0.68 -18.21 -6.70
CA LEU A 151 -1.36 -18.41 -7.99
C LEU A 151 -2.31 -17.26 -8.30
N VAL A 152 -1.73 -16.07 -8.51
CA VAL A 152 -2.49 -14.85 -8.85
C VAL A 152 -2.33 -14.50 -10.33
N ASN A 153 -3.40 -14.67 -11.10
CA ASN A 153 -3.48 -14.22 -12.49
C ASN A 153 -3.94 -12.76 -12.51
N PHE A 154 -3.08 -11.85 -12.91
CA PHE A 154 -3.35 -10.42 -12.95
C PHE A 154 -3.23 -9.94 -14.39
N SER A 155 -4.36 -9.57 -15.01
CA SER A 155 -4.35 -9.21 -16.43
C SER A 155 -5.39 -8.18 -16.83
N ASN A 156 -5.08 -7.34 -17.80
CA ASN A 156 -5.97 -6.28 -18.29
C ASN A 156 -6.40 -5.29 -17.21
N ASN A 157 -5.60 -5.06 -16.17
CA ASN A 157 -5.89 -4.07 -15.15
C ASN A 157 -5.18 -2.74 -15.45
N THR A 158 -5.68 -1.66 -14.86
CA THR A 158 -5.02 -0.35 -14.84
C THR A 158 -4.68 0.00 -13.40
N VAL A 159 -3.40 0.19 -13.09
CA VAL A 159 -2.86 0.58 -11.78
C VAL A 159 -2.09 1.89 -11.96
N ALA A 160 -2.70 3.01 -11.61
CA ALA A 160 -2.12 4.32 -11.93
C ALA A 160 -2.25 5.35 -10.81
N SER A 161 -1.23 6.21 -10.69
CA SER A 161 -1.23 7.35 -9.75
C SER A 161 -1.43 6.97 -8.28
N ASN A 162 -1.19 5.71 -7.92
CA ASN A 162 -1.20 5.28 -6.53
C ASN A 162 0.10 5.68 -5.83
N ASP A 163 0.08 5.78 -4.51
CA ASP A 163 1.23 6.18 -3.70
C ASP A 163 1.60 5.13 -2.66
N SER A 164 2.90 4.96 -2.45
CA SER A 164 3.45 4.33 -1.25
C SER A 164 4.24 5.38 -0.49
N THR A 165 3.96 5.52 0.81
CA THR A 165 4.62 6.53 1.65
C THR A 165 5.82 6.01 2.41
N ALA A 166 5.97 4.69 2.53
CA ALA A 166 6.98 4.04 3.38
C ALA A 166 7.02 4.67 4.79
N SER A 167 5.83 4.96 5.31
CA SER A 167 5.58 5.56 6.62
C SER A 167 5.25 4.55 7.70
N ALA A 168 4.78 3.38 7.31
CA ALA A 168 4.49 2.28 8.23
C ALA A 168 5.77 1.50 8.59
N GLY A 169 5.71 0.73 9.68
CA GLY A 169 6.64 -0.33 10.12
C GLY A 169 8.13 0.01 10.31
N VAL A 170 8.52 1.29 10.30
CA VAL A 170 9.85 1.76 10.69
C VAL A 170 9.71 2.74 11.86
N LEU A 171 10.34 2.44 13.00
CA LEU A 171 10.33 3.36 14.15
C LEU A 171 11.38 4.45 13.98
N PHE A 172 10.94 5.72 14.00
CA PHE A 172 11.81 6.90 13.97
C PHE A 172 12.19 7.33 15.38
N ASP A 173 13.47 7.63 15.61
CA ASP A 173 13.89 8.38 16.81
C ASP A 173 13.93 9.87 16.48
N THR A 174 13.04 10.59 17.16
CA THR A 174 12.92 12.05 17.14
C THR A 174 12.72 12.52 18.57
N THR A 175 12.99 13.78 18.87
CA THR A 175 12.85 14.35 20.22
C THR A 175 11.42 14.24 20.80
N GLY A 176 10.42 13.98 19.95
CA GLY A 176 9.02 13.71 20.35
C GLY A 176 8.68 12.23 20.61
N ALA A 177 9.58 11.29 20.29
CA ALA A 177 9.38 9.85 20.49
C ALA A 177 10.66 9.10 20.97
N PRO A 178 11.38 9.58 22.01
CA PRO A 178 12.64 8.99 22.47
C PRO A 178 12.50 7.59 23.12
N ASN A 179 11.27 7.08 23.26
CA ASN A 179 10.94 5.80 23.92
C ASN A 179 10.19 4.82 22.98
N ALA A 180 10.41 4.91 21.66
CA ALA A 180 9.82 3.97 20.69
C ALA A 180 10.28 2.52 21.00
N ASN A 181 9.34 1.60 21.12
CA ASN A 181 9.48 0.35 21.90
C ASN A 181 9.58 -0.95 21.07
N GLN A 182 9.65 -0.88 19.74
CA GLN A 182 9.82 -2.07 18.88
C GLN A 182 11.08 -1.97 18.00
N PRO A 183 12.18 -2.66 18.35
CA PRO A 183 13.36 -2.65 17.51
C PRO A 183 13.08 -3.35 16.16
N PRO A 184 13.81 -3.00 15.07
CA PRO A 184 13.68 -3.70 13.80
C PRO A 184 13.87 -5.22 13.96
N PRO A 185 13.23 -6.07 13.13
CA PRO A 185 13.42 -7.52 13.18
C PRO A 185 14.91 -7.91 13.13
N GLY A 186 15.38 -8.64 14.14
CA GLY A 186 16.79 -9.03 14.29
C GLY A 186 17.65 -8.06 15.11
N CYS A 187 17.08 -6.96 15.60
CA CYS A 187 17.70 -6.06 16.57
C CYS A 187 17.07 -6.25 17.93
N ASP A 188 17.83 -6.70 18.93
CA ASP A 188 17.43 -6.67 20.34
C ASP A 188 18.18 -5.50 21.01
N PRO A 189 17.48 -4.45 21.49
CA PRO A 189 18.11 -3.29 22.13
C PRO A 189 18.76 -3.65 23.47
N ASN A 190 18.48 -4.84 24.02
CA ASN A 190 19.08 -5.35 25.25
C ASN A 190 20.25 -6.31 25.00
N ALA A 191 20.54 -6.68 23.75
CA ALA A 191 21.66 -7.55 23.42
C ALA A 191 23.00 -6.79 23.54
N THR A 192 23.92 -7.31 24.36
CA THR A 192 25.29 -6.81 24.48
C THR A 192 26.30 -7.89 24.11
N PRO A 193 27.08 -7.73 23.01
CA PRO A 193 27.06 -6.60 22.07
C PRO A 193 25.85 -6.66 21.11
N PRO A 194 25.38 -5.51 20.59
CA PRO A 194 24.30 -5.50 19.59
C PRO A 194 24.75 -6.25 18.32
N PRO A 195 23.82 -6.92 17.59
CA PRO A 195 24.13 -7.59 16.33
C PRO A 195 24.81 -6.63 15.34
N ALA A 196 25.75 -7.12 14.52
CA ALA A 196 26.55 -6.26 13.63
C ALA A 196 25.72 -5.48 12.58
N ALA A 197 24.47 -5.91 12.32
CA ALA A 197 23.51 -5.23 11.46
C ALA A 197 22.71 -4.12 12.19
N CYS A 198 22.79 -4.08 13.51
CA CYS A 198 22.09 -3.15 14.39
C CYS A 198 23.10 -2.17 14.97
N THR A 199 23.35 -1.08 14.25
CA THR A 199 23.99 0.08 14.85
C THR A 199 23.01 0.68 15.86
N ASN A 200 23.46 1.11 17.04
CA ASN A 200 22.66 1.83 18.04
C ASN A 200 22.22 3.23 17.54
N THR A 201 21.79 3.33 16.28
CA THR A 201 21.50 4.58 15.59
C THR A 201 20.04 4.59 15.18
N SER A 202 19.36 5.62 15.64
CA SER A 202 18.06 6.08 15.17
C SER A 202 17.85 5.90 13.67
N VAL A 203 16.75 5.24 13.29
CA VAL A 203 16.30 5.31 11.90
C VAL A 203 15.70 6.69 11.69
N THR A 204 16.36 7.49 10.87
CA THR A 204 15.91 8.86 10.54
C THR A 204 15.38 8.96 9.13
N THR A 205 15.41 7.89 8.33
CA THR A 205 14.94 7.89 6.95
C THR A 205 14.52 6.48 6.56
N SER A 206 13.33 6.33 5.98
CA SER A 206 12.87 5.07 5.38
C SER A 206 13.37 4.93 3.93
N ASN A 207 13.11 3.77 3.33
CA ASN A 207 13.41 3.52 1.92
C ASN A 207 12.22 3.91 1.05
N PHE A 208 12.49 4.08 -0.24
CA PHE A 208 11.41 4.09 -1.23
C PHE A 208 10.87 2.67 -1.37
N GLU A 209 9.56 2.53 -1.50
CA GLU A 209 8.89 1.24 -1.69
C GLU A 209 8.03 1.24 -2.97
N PRO A 210 7.74 0.07 -3.57
CA PRO A 210 6.89 -0.02 -4.76
C PRO A 210 5.48 0.50 -4.49
N ALA A 211 4.97 1.36 -5.39
CA ALA A 211 3.71 2.07 -5.17
C ALA A 211 2.52 1.52 -5.96
N GLY A 212 2.75 0.91 -7.12
CA GLY A 212 1.67 0.32 -7.92
C GLY A 212 1.30 -1.08 -7.43
N LEU A 213 2.04 -2.10 -7.88
CA LEU A 213 1.94 -3.47 -7.39
C LEU A 213 3.19 -3.87 -6.61
N ALA A 214 3.00 -4.28 -5.36
CA ALA A 214 4.04 -4.81 -4.52
C ALA A 214 3.86 -6.30 -4.25
N THR A 215 4.96 -7.00 -4.06
CA THR A 215 4.99 -8.41 -3.68
C THR A 215 6.12 -8.62 -2.70
N GLU A 216 6.08 -9.69 -1.91
CA GLU A 216 7.16 -10.00 -0.98
C GLU A 216 7.51 -11.49 -0.98
N ARG A 217 8.64 -11.78 -0.30
CA ARG A 217 9.04 -13.15 0.02
C ARG A 217 8.00 -13.79 0.92
N HIS A 218 7.76 -15.07 0.69
CA HIS A 218 6.84 -15.82 1.55
C HIS A 218 7.27 -15.75 3.01
N THR A 219 6.28 -15.68 3.88
CA THR A 219 6.51 -15.70 5.32
C THR A 219 7.23 -16.99 5.73
N ALA A 220 7.96 -16.95 6.84
CA ALA A 220 8.62 -18.15 7.38
C ALA A 220 7.62 -19.29 7.66
N THR A 221 6.37 -18.94 7.97
CA THR A 221 5.27 -19.89 8.15
C THR A 221 4.88 -20.52 6.82
N PHE A 222 4.58 -19.72 5.81
CA PHE A 222 4.14 -20.25 4.52
C PHE A 222 5.22 -21.02 3.76
N LEU A 223 6.50 -20.71 3.96
CA LEU A 223 7.60 -21.52 3.44
C LEU A 223 7.55 -22.99 3.90
N GLN A 224 6.90 -23.29 5.03
CA GLN A 224 6.69 -24.68 5.50
C GLN A 224 5.68 -25.46 4.66
N ALA A 225 4.91 -24.80 3.78
CA ALA A 225 4.02 -25.46 2.83
C ALA A 225 4.82 -26.24 1.75
N TYR A 226 6.07 -25.84 1.47
CA TYR A 226 6.91 -26.50 0.47
C TYR A 226 7.65 -27.70 1.05
N THR A 227 6.92 -28.76 1.37
CA THR A 227 7.49 -29.99 1.95
C THR A 227 8.20 -30.89 0.95
N ASP A 228 8.02 -30.64 -0.36
CA ASP A 228 8.68 -31.37 -1.45
C ASP A 228 9.76 -30.48 -2.10
N PRO A 229 11.01 -30.94 -2.21
CA PRO A 229 12.06 -30.19 -2.92
C PRO A 229 11.81 -30.04 -4.43
N ASN A 230 10.87 -30.79 -5.02
CA ASN A 230 10.55 -30.79 -6.46
C ASN A 230 9.21 -30.12 -6.77
N VAL A 231 8.82 -29.08 -6.01
CA VAL A 231 7.60 -28.31 -6.28
C VAL A 231 7.58 -27.81 -7.71
N VAL A 232 6.48 -28.10 -8.41
CA VAL A 232 6.28 -27.66 -9.80
C VAL A 232 5.51 -26.36 -9.78
N CYS A 233 6.17 -25.26 -10.14
CA CYS A 233 5.49 -23.97 -10.21
C CYS A 233 4.44 -23.93 -11.33
N PRO A 234 3.27 -23.31 -11.08
CA PRO A 234 2.27 -23.08 -12.10
C PRO A 234 2.83 -22.30 -13.30
N ALA A 235 2.28 -22.55 -14.49
CA ALA A 235 2.72 -21.87 -15.71
C ALA A 235 2.51 -20.35 -15.60
N GLY A 236 3.58 -19.56 -15.80
CA GLY A 236 3.55 -18.11 -15.64
C GLY A 236 3.85 -17.59 -14.23
N HIS A 237 4.13 -18.48 -13.26
CA HIS A 237 4.41 -18.16 -11.86
C HIS A 237 5.78 -18.71 -11.44
N SER A 238 6.86 -18.24 -12.08
CA SER A 238 8.21 -18.70 -11.74
C SER A 238 8.58 -18.38 -10.29
N HIS A 239 9.48 -19.17 -9.69
CA HIS A 239 9.93 -18.95 -8.30
C HIS A 239 8.81 -18.92 -7.25
N CYS A 240 7.69 -19.60 -7.55
CA CYS A 240 6.52 -19.73 -6.70
C CYS A 240 6.85 -20.18 -5.26
N THR A 241 7.94 -20.91 -5.04
CA THR A 241 8.38 -21.38 -3.73
C THR A 241 9.07 -20.33 -2.85
N THR A 242 9.37 -19.15 -3.39
CA THR A 242 10.18 -18.13 -2.70
C THR A 242 9.43 -16.84 -2.42
N PHE A 243 8.49 -16.44 -3.29
CA PHE A 243 7.77 -15.18 -3.17
C PHE A 243 6.47 -15.23 -3.98
N SER A 244 5.56 -14.30 -3.68
CA SER A 244 4.28 -14.14 -4.39
C SER A 244 4.51 -13.57 -5.79
N ASN A 245 4.70 -14.42 -6.80
CA ASN A 245 4.95 -14.00 -8.18
C ASN A 245 3.68 -14.12 -9.05
N PRO A 246 2.94 -13.02 -9.27
CA PRO A 246 1.76 -13.03 -10.12
C PRO A 246 2.13 -13.16 -11.59
N ARG A 247 1.23 -13.78 -12.38
CA ARG A 247 1.29 -13.67 -13.83
C ARG A 247 0.73 -12.31 -14.24
N LEU A 248 1.60 -11.41 -14.70
CA LEU A 248 1.29 -10.05 -15.14
C LEU A 248 1.21 -9.99 -16.68
N ASP A 249 0.05 -9.66 -17.24
CA ASP A 249 -0.16 -9.65 -18.69
C ASP A 249 -1.19 -8.61 -19.14
N ASN A 250 -0.82 -7.80 -20.13
CA ASN A 250 -1.68 -6.75 -20.70
C ASN A 250 -2.19 -5.74 -19.66
N ASP A 251 -1.36 -5.39 -18.68
CA ASP A 251 -1.70 -4.40 -17.66
C ASP A 251 -1.13 -3.01 -17.99
N VAL A 252 -1.67 -1.98 -17.34
CA VAL A 252 -1.09 -0.64 -17.32
C VAL A 252 -0.67 -0.34 -15.89
N PHE A 253 0.63 -0.19 -15.66
CA PHE A 253 1.16 0.40 -14.44
C PHE A 253 1.72 1.78 -14.78
N TRP A 254 1.11 2.85 -14.27
CA TRP A 254 1.47 4.18 -14.74
C TRP A 254 1.55 5.22 -13.64
N GLN A 255 2.75 5.78 -13.49
CA GLN A 255 3.05 6.91 -12.62
C GLN A 255 2.63 6.69 -11.17
N ASN A 256 2.79 5.47 -10.66
CA ASN A 256 2.62 5.19 -9.25
C ASN A 256 3.82 5.74 -8.49
N ARG A 257 3.61 6.58 -7.48
CA ARG A 257 4.65 7.40 -6.85
C ARG A 257 5.14 6.77 -5.55
N SER A 258 6.44 6.58 -5.49
CA SER A 258 7.12 6.13 -4.29
C SER A 258 7.62 7.34 -3.52
N PHE A 259 7.28 7.39 -2.23
CA PHE A 259 7.84 8.33 -1.28
C PHE A 259 8.64 7.57 -0.23
N ARG A 260 9.48 8.32 0.47
CA ARG A 260 10.12 7.87 1.71
C ARG A 260 10.00 8.95 2.76
N ILE A 261 9.97 8.56 4.01
CA ILE A 261 10.06 9.48 5.12
C ILE A 261 11.51 9.82 5.41
N THR A 262 11.76 11.07 5.80
CA THR A 262 13.00 11.52 6.44
C THR A 262 12.70 12.41 7.64
N ALA A 263 13.53 12.32 8.67
CA ALA A 263 13.62 13.20 9.82
C ALA A 263 14.99 13.88 9.79
N SER A 264 15.02 15.22 9.91
CA SER A 264 16.25 16.02 9.80
C SER A 264 17.31 15.61 10.85
N THR A 265 18.58 15.54 10.44
CA THR A 265 19.75 15.30 11.32
C THR A 265 20.27 16.55 12.03
N ALA A 266 19.68 17.73 11.82
CA ALA A 266 20.06 18.98 12.50
C ALA A 266 19.57 19.05 13.96
N ILE A 267 19.69 17.95 14.69
CA ILE A 267 19.11 17.74 16.03
C ILE A 267 20.11 18.13 17.11
N THR A 268 20.29 19.44 17.26
CA THR A 268 20.22 20.00 18.61
C THR A 268 18.84 20.60 18.90
N SER A 269 17.88 20.52 17.96
CA SER A 269 16.55 21.17 18.08
C SER A 269 15.35 20.56 17.33
N GLY A 270 15.29 19.24 17.08
CA GLY A 270 14.03 18.55 16.69
C GLY A 270 13.33 19.04 15.39
N GLY A 271 13.89 18.71 14.22
CA GLY A 271 13.27 19.06 12.92
C GLY A 271 12.04 18.21 12.57
N PRO A 272 11.12 18.70 11.71
CA PRO A 272 9.90 17.99 11.33
C PRO A 272 10.19 16.76 10.49
N VAL A 273 9.32 15.76 10.57
CA VAL A 273 9.33 14.59 9.70
C VAL A 273 8.71 14.97 8.35
N GLN A 274 9.29 14.51 7.24
CA GLN A 274 8.89 14.89 5.87
C GLN A 274 8.88 13.68 4.93
N LEU A 275 7.95 13.64 3.97
CA LEU A 275 7.97 12.71 2.84
C LEU A 275 8.69 13.33 1.65
N VAL A 276 9.53 12.52 1.02
CA VAL A 276 10.37 12.88 -0.12
C VAL A 276 9.99 11.97 -1.29
N PRO A 277 9.82 12.48 -2.52
CA PRO A 277 10.04 13.87 -2.95
C PRO A 277 8.91 14.84 -2.51
N ALA A 278 9.30 16.12 -2.40
CA ALA A 278 8.41 17.26 -2.21
C ALA A 278 7.63 17.58 -3.51
N LEU A 279 6.31 17.37 -3.54
CA LEU A 279 5.50 17.46 -4.77
C LEU A 279 4.37 18.50 -4.73
N SER A 280 4.68 19.80 -4.90
CA SER A 280 3.66 20.87 -4.83
C SER A 280 2.66 20.89 -5.99
N GLN A 281 1.37 20.71 -5.69
CA GLN A 281 0.29 20.95 -6.65
C GLN A 281 -0.08 22.43 -6.73
N THR A 282 -0.27 22.94 -7.95
CA THR A 282 -0.79 24.31 -8.20
C THR A 282 -2.27 24.32 -8.54
N ALA A 283 -2.85 23.15 -8.81
CA ALA A 283 -4.27 22.92 -9.02
C ALA A 283 -4.65 21.54 -8.46
N THR A 284 -5.91 21.39 -8.05
CA THR A 284 -6.45 20.12 -7.53
C THR A 284 -6.22 18.98 -8.52
N GLY A 285 -5.56 17.92 -8.06
CA GLY A 285 -5.30 16.73 -8.86
C GLY A 285 -4.15 16.86 -9.87
N SER A 286 -3.45 17.99 -9.95
CA SER A 286 -2.30 18.14 -10.84
C SER A 286 -1.16 17.17 -10.49
N CYS A 287 -0.45 16.63 -11.48
CA CYS A 287 0.71 15.76 -11.25
C CYS A 287 2.01 16.57 -11.42
N PRO A 288 2.63 17.09 -10.34
CA PRO A 288 3.84 17.88 -10.43
C PRO A 288 5.05 17.02 -10.85
N SER A 289 6.02 17.66 -11.50
CA SER A 289 7.30 17.02 -11.86
C SER A 289 8.15 16.71 -10.63
N GLY A 290 9.07 15.75 -10.74
CA GLY A 290 10.00 15.39 -9.66
C GLY A 290 9.54 14.21 -8.80
N ALA A 291 8.42 13.56 -9.16
CA ALA A 291 7.99 12.32 -8.55
C ALA A 291 8.98 11.19 -8.84
N ASN A 292 9.17 10.30 -7.86
CA ASN A 292 9.83 9.03 -8.05
C ASN A 292 8.77 8.00 -8.42
N TYR A 293 8.85 7.42 -9.61
CA TYR A 293 7.86 6.44 -10.06
C TYR A 293 8.37 5.02 -9.81
N TRP A 294 7.54 4.22 -9.14
CA TRP A 294 7.81 2.81 -8.87
C TRP A 294 6.52 2.01 -9.08
N ASP A 295 6.38 1.51 -10.31
CA ASP A 295 5.15 0.90 -10.81
C ASP A 295 4.92 -0.51 -10.27
N ILE A 296 5.94 -1.36 -10.30
CA ILE A 296 5.89 -2.70 -9.72
C ILE A 296 7.22 -3.01 -9.02
N GLY A 297 7.20 -3.85 -8.00
CA GLY A 297 8.43 -4.28 -7.34
C GLY A 297 8.25 -5.42 -6.35
N VAL A 298 9.38 -5.95 -5.91
CA VAL A 298 9.44 -6.89 -4.78
C VAL A 298 10.02 -6.15 -3.59
N TYR A 299 9.41 -6.30 -2.41
CA TYR A 299 9.94 -5.75 -1.18
C TYR A 299 11.41 -6.17 -0.97
N GLY A 300 12.26 -5.21 -0.61
CA GLY A 300 13.72 -5.37 -0.50
C GLY A 300 14.52 -5.04 -1.77
N ASP A 301 13.84 -4.73 -2.89
CA ASP A 301 14.46 -3.98 -3.98
C ASP A 301 14.73 -2.52 -3.52
N THR A 302 15.64 -1.82 -4.20
CA THR A 302 16.02 -0.44 -3.81
C THR A 302 15.62 0.62 -4.83
N SER A 303 15.15 0.20 -6.00
CA SER A 303 14.50 1.04 -6.99
C SER A 303 13.73 0.19 -8.00
N ALA A 304 12.89 0.82 -8.82
CA ALA A 304 12.16 0.16 -9.91
C ALA A 304 13.06 -0.63 -10.89
N THR A 305 14.36 -0.31 -10.98
CA THR A 305 15.31 -0.99 -11.88
C THR A 305 16.40 -1.78 -11.15
N ASN A 306 16.37 -1.83 -9.81
CA ASN A 306 17.39 -2.52 -9.02
C ASN A 306 16.78 -3.69 -8.23
N HIS A 307 16.92 -4.87 -8.82
CA HIS A 307 16.43 -6.14 -8.26
C HIS A 307 17.46 -6.81 -7.35
N SER A 308 18.08 -6.04 -6.45
CA SER A 308 19.09 -6.54 -5.51
C SER A 308 18.53 -7.54 -4.49
N SER A 309 17.20 -7.62 -4.34
CA SER A 309 16.54 -8.68 -3.57
C SER A 309 16.80 -10.08 -4.14
N GLY A 310 17.23 -10.18 -5.40
CA GLY A 310 17.38 -11.44 -6.13
C GLY A 310 16.06 -12.02 -6.64
N LEU A 311 14.96 -11.26 -6.52
CA LEU A 311 13.63 -11.60 -7.00
C LEU A 311 13.20 -10.55 -8.03
N THR A 312 12.43 -10.96 -9.04
CA THR A 312 12.04 -10.06 -10.12
C THR A 312 10.71 -10.50 -10.70
N LEU A 313 9.78 -9.55 -10.80
CA LEU A 313 8.50 -9.71 -11.48
C LEU A 313 8.69 -9.82 -13.01
N ALA A 314 7.72 -10.38 -13.72
CA ALA A 314 7.83 -10.58 -15.17
C ALA A 314 6.58 -10.07 -15.92
N PRO A 315 6.33 -8.74 -15.96
CA PRO A 315 5.26 -8.18 -16.76
C PRO A 315 5.49 -8.45 -18.25
N THR A 316 4.39 -8.75 -18.96
CA THR A 316 4.39 -8.96 -20.41
C THR A 316 3.26 -8.19 -21.09
N HIS A 317 3.51 -7.64 -22.27
CA HIS A 317 2.54 -6.84 -23.02
C HIS A 317 1.96 -5.65 -22.24
N SER A 318 2.63 -5.21 -21.19
CA SER A 318 2.15 -4.17 -20.29
C SER A 318 2.74 -2.81 -20.65
N ILE A 319 2.13 -1.75 -20.11
CA ILE A 319 2.70 -0.40 -20.09
C ILE A 319 3.26 -0.13 -18.69
N LEU A 320 4.51 0.31 -18.60
CA LEU A 320 5.14 0.76 -17.35
C LEU A 320 5.81 2.12 -17.55
N SER A 321 5.57 3.06 -16.62
CA SER A 321 6.24 4.37 -16.59
C SER A 321 7.64 4.32 -15.96
N ALA A 322 7.85 3.36 -15.06
CA ALA A 322 9.14 3.02 -14.47
C ALA A 322 9.72 1.77 -15.16
N GLY A 323 10.98 1.85 -15.59
CA GLY A 323 11.63 0.80 -16.40
C GLY A 323 12.05 -0.43 -15.58
N GLY A 324 12.82 -1.32 -16.21
CA GLY A 324 13.40 -2.53 -15.57
C GLY A 324 12.99 -3.84 -16.23
N TYR A 325 11.91 -3.83 -17.03
CA TYR A 325 11.31 -5.04 -17.57
C TYR A 325 11.24 -5.02 -19.11
N SER A 326 11.93 -5.97 -19.76
CA SER A 326 11.95 -6.11 -21.22
C SER A 326 10.60 -6.60 -21.78
N GLY A 327 10.27 -6.26 -23.03
CA GLY A 327 9.05 -6.74 -23.69
C GLY A 327 7.78 -5.96 -23.33
N ASN A 328 7.94 -4.82 -22.65
CA ASN A 328 6.87 -3.90 -22.26
C ASN A 328 7.05 -2.53 -22.93
N SER A 329 5.98 -1.75 -22.95
CA SER A 329 5.98 -0.40 -23.49
C SER A 329 6.13 0.64 -22.38
N SER A 330 6.80 1.75 -22.68
CA SER A 330 6.79 2.96 -21.84
C SER A 330 5.98 4.10 -22.45
N ALA A 331 5.22 3.80 -23.52
CA ALA A 331 4.35 4.77 -24.16
C ALA A 331 3.20 5.15 -23.22
N ARG A 332 2.85 6.44 -23.23
CA ARG A 332 1.73 6.95 -22.43
C ARG A 332 0.43 6.20 -22.76
N PRO A 333 -0.31 5.68 -21.76
CA PRO A 333 -1.49 4.83 -21.96
C PRO A 333 -2.73 5.55 -22.50
N GLY A 334 -2.69 6.88 -22.63
CA GLY A 334 -3.75 7.65 -23.26
C GLY A 334 -5.03 7.80 -22.42
N PHE A 335 -4.92 7.81 -21.09
CA PHE A 335 -6.05 8.08 -20.19
C PHE A 335 -6.83 9.34 -20.59
N ALA A 336 -8.15 9.29 -20.51
CA ALA A 336 -9.01 10.45 -20.78
C ALA A 336 -8.83 11.55 -19.72
N GLY A 337 -8.53 11.17 -18.48
CA GLY A 337 -8.11 12.07 -17.40
C GLY A 337 -7.27 11.33 -16.38
N GLN A 338 -6.16 11.92 -15.96
CA GLN A 338 -5.31 11.43 -14.87
C GLN A 338 -5.23 12.53 -13.83
N TYR A 339 -5.34 12.16 -12.56
CA TYR A 339 -4.98 13.04 -11.46
C TYR A 339 -3.96 12.35 -10.56
N CYS A 340 -3.39 13.09 -9.64
CA CYS A 340 -2.50 12.54 -8.63
C CYS A 340 -3.00 12.96 -7.26
N ASN A 341 -2.82 12.11 -6.25
CA ASN A 341 -3.04 12.53 -4.88
C ASN A 341 -2.18 13.76 -4.56
N GLY A 342 -2.77 14.67 -3.82
CA GLY A 342 -2.13 15.81 -3.23
C GLY A 342 -2.97 16.36 -2.09
N SER A 343 -2.98 17.68 -1.93
CA SER A 343 -3.54 18.31 -0.73
C SER A 343 -5.04 18.06 -0.60
N ARG A 344 -5.48 17.75 0.63
CA ARG A 344 -6.91 17.70 0.98
C ARG A 344 -7.58 19.09 0.89
N VAL A 345 -6.82 20.16 1.12
CA VAL A 345 -7.24 21.52 0.79
C VAL A 345 -6.89 21.81 -0.66
N PRO A 346 -7.88 22.12 -1.51
CA PRO A 346 -7.63 22.48 -2.90
C PRO A 346 -6.64 23.65 -3.00
N ALA A 347 -5.63 23.51 -3.87
CA ALA A 347 -4.60 24.52 -4.07
C ALA A 347 -5.17 25.89 -4.50
N GLU A 348 -6.34 25.89 -5.14
CA GLU A 348 -7.03 27.07 -5.68
C GLU A 348 -7.56 28.00 -4.57
N ILE A 349 -7.95 27.45 -3.41
CA ILE A 349 -8.52 28.22 -2.28
C ILE A 349 -7.58 28.29 -1.08
N ALA A 350 -6.50 27.49 -1.10
CA ALA A 350 -5.56 27.42 0.00
C ALA A 350 -4.90 28.78 0.35
N PRO A 351 -4.55 29.69 -0.59
CA PRO A 351 -4.08 31.03 -0.24
C PRO A 351 -5.09 31.87 0.54
N GLN A 352 -6.39 31.62 0.38
CA GLN A 352 -7.44 32.31 1.13
C GLN A 352 -7.67 31.68 2.51
N LEU A 353 -7.60 30.35 2.61
CA LEU A 353 -7.89 29.60 3.84
C LEU A 353 -6.68 29.53 4.79
N CYS A 354 -5.49 29.46 4.22
CA CYS A 354 -4.25 29.23 4.96
C CYS A 354 -3.47 30.53 5.20
N THR A 355 -4.00 31.75 5.01
CA THR A 355 -3.28 33.02 5.31
C THR A 355 -3.91 33.79 6.49
N GLY A 356 -3.10 34.57 7.25
CA GLY A 356 -3.56 35.47 8.33
C GLY A 356 -2.81 35.34 9.68
N PRO A 357 -3.09 36.20 10.69
CA PRO A 357 -2.44 36.16 12.01
C PRO A 357 -2.74 34.88 12.82
N ASN A 358 -3.87 34.24 12.53
CA ASN A 358 -4.33 33.00 13.17
C ASN A 358 -4.48 31.86 12.14
N ALA A 359 -3.79 31.93 10.99
CA ALA A 359 -4.03 31.26 9.70
C ALA A 359 -4.44 29.77 9.70
N ASN A 360 -5.59 29.46 10.31
CA ASN A 360 -6.18 28.15 10.49
C ASN A 360 -5.15 27.02 10.46
N ALA A 361 -4.07 27.10 11.25
CA ALA A 361 -3.04 26.06 11.27
C ALA A 361 -3.60 24.69 11.71
N ASN A 362 -4.80 24.72 12.31
CA ASN A 362 -5.60 23.55 12.69
C ASN A 362 -6.65 23.15 11.65
N ALA A 363 -6.81 23.86 10.52
CA ALA A 363 -7.66 23.42 9.43
C ALA A 363 -6.97 22.25 8.71
N PRO A 364 -7.66 21.11 8.51
CA PRO A 364 -7.09 19.96 7.83
C PRO A 364 -6.51 20.36 6.47
N GLY A 365 -5.20 20.21 6.26
CA GLY A 365 -4.48 20.52 5.02
C GLY A 365 -3.91 21.95 4.88
N CYS A 366 -3.95 22.78 5.93
CA CYS A 366 -3.07 23.96 6.05
C CYS A 366 -1.90 23.60 6.98
N ILE A 367 -0.68 23.50 6.45
CA ILE A 367 0.51 23.12 7.24
C ILE A 367 1.02 24.31 8.08
N GLN A 368 0.90 25.54 7.54
CA GLN A 368 1.38 26.81 8.13
C GLN A 368 0.64 28.03 7.52
N PRO A 369 0.67 29.22 8.16
CA PRO A 369 0.30 30.48 7.52
C PRO A 369 1.02 30.70 6.19
N GLY A 370 0.28 30.85 5.10
CA GLY A 370 0.74 31.11 3.73
C GLY A 370 1.18 29.88 2.93
N THR A 371 1.09 28.66 3.50
CA THR A 371 1.56 27.45 2.81
C THR A 371 0.40 26.51 2.49
N VAL A 372 0.41 25.98 1.27
CA VAL A 372 -0.59 25.04 0.74
C VAL A 372 0.06 23.66 0.63
N GLY A 373 -0.58 22.59 1.08
CA GLY A 373 -0.01 21.24 0.96
C GLY A 373 -0.46 20.25 2.03
N LEU A 374 -0.05 19.00 1.83
CA LEU A 374 -0.34 17.83 2.67
C LEU A 374 0.16 18.02 4.12
N SER A 375 -0.64 18.67 4.97
CA SER A 375 -0.35 18.76 6.40
C SER A 375 -0.65 17.44 7.05
N MET A 376 0.33 16.83 7.68
CA MET A 376 0.06 15.93 8.78
C MET A 376 -0.01 16.82 10.01
N THR A 377 -1.23 17.07 10.48
CA THR A 377 -1.45 17.90 11.66
C THR A 377 -1.37 17.01 12.90
N VAL A 378 -0.55 17.44 13.85
CA VAL A 378 -0.41 16.88 15.20
C VAL A 378 -1.76 16.89 15.92
N PRO A 379 -2.14 15.83 16.65
CA PRO A 379 -3.18 15.91 17.66
C PRO A 379 -2.95 17.07 18.63
N GLY A 380 -4.04 17.69 19.07
CA GLY A 380 -3.98 18.80 20.02
C GLY A 380 -3.20 18.43 21.28
N GLY A 381 -2.12 19.17 21.57
CA GLY A 381 -1.27 18.96 22.74
C GLY A 381 0.24 19.20 22.53
N VAL A 382 0.72 19.30 21.29
CA VAL A 382 2.14 19.55 20.96
C VAL A 382 2.34 20.98 20.41
N PRO A 383 3.29 21.78 20.91
CA PRO A 383 3.48 23.17 20.47
C PRO A 383 4.07 23.28 19.06
N ASP A 384 3.35 24.02 18.19
CA ASP A 384 3.75 24.51 16.86
C ASP A 384 4.71 25.71 17.01
N SER A 385 5.99 25.46 17.32
CA SER A 385 6.93 26.57 17.56
C SER A 385 8.38 26.31 17.12
N VAL A 386 8.60 25.93 15.86
CA VAL A 386 9.93 26.10 15.24
C VAL A 386 9.87 27.25 14.22
N PRO A 387 10.64 28.34 14.41
CA PRO A 387 10.68 29.48 13.49
C PRO A 387 11.21 29.12 12.08
N PRO A 388 10.77 29.82 11.02
CA PRO A 388 11.18 29.62 9.62
C PRO A 388 12.69 29.80 9.38
N PRO A 389 13.28 29.29 8.26
CA PRO A 389 12.62 28.84 7.02
C PRO A 389 12.54 27.31 6.86
N LEU A 390 11.31 26.79 6.79
CA LEU A 390 11.04 25.42 6.36
C LEU A 390 10.75 25.41 4.84
N PRO A 391 11.32 24.46 4.06
CA PRO A 391 11.07 24.38 2.63
C PRO A 391 9.62 23.98 2.31
N ALA A 392 9.10 24.47 1.18
CA ALA A 392 7.73 24.28 0.75
C ALA A 392 7.38 22.81 0.38
N PHE A 393 6.17 22.42 0.78
CA PHE A 393 5.41 21.20 0.43
C PHE A 393 6.14 19.86 0.56
N THR A 394 5.78 19.09 1.58
CA THR A 394 5.99 17.63 1.67
C THR A 394 4.75 17.06 2.39
N LEU A 395 4.38 15.79 2.17
CA LEU A 395 3.51 15.12 3.15
C LEU A 395 4.34 15.03 4.45
N THR A 396 4.05 15.78 5.52
CA THR A 396 4.98 15.96 6.66
C THR A 396 4.62 15.19 7.93
N PRO A 397 5.05 13.92 8.15
CA PRO A 397 4.58 13.07 9.25
C PRO A 397 4.40 13.73 10.61
N ALA A 398 3.20 13.59 11.18
CA ALA A 398 2.92 13.91 12.57
C ALA A 398 3.05 12.60 13.35
N ALA A 399 4.23 12.37 13.93
CA ALA A 399 4.44 11.26 14.85
C ALA A 399 3.71 11.57 16.16
N THR A 400 2.88 10.64 16.63
CA THR A 400 2.27 10.75 17.95
C THR A 400 2.35 9.45 18.71
N VAL A 401 2.59 9.61 20.01
CA VAL A 401 2.88 8.50 20.93
C VAL A 401 1.62 8.19 21.73
N ASP A 402 1.16 6.95 21.57
CA ASP A 402 0.16 6.27 22.40
C ASP A 402 0.79 4.94 22.87
N GLU A 403 0.34 4.42 24.01
CA GLU A 403 0.79 3.18 24.66
C GLU A 403 0.79 1.92 23.78
N GLY A 404 0.26 1.98 22.55
CA GLY A 404 0.23 0.86 21.59
C GLY A 404 1.18 0.90 20.37
N SER A 405 1.70 2.06 19.92
CA SER A 405 2.70 2.24 18.83
C SER A 405 2.79 3.73 18.43
N ASN A 406 3.93 4.14 17.87
CA ASN A 406 4.16 5.51 17.39
C ASN A 406 3.55 5.68 15.99
N TRP A 407 2.50 6.47 15.86
CA TRP A 407 1.66 6.52 14.65
C TRP A 407 1.88 7.80 13.83
N ILE A 408 1.67 7.71 12.52
CA ILE A 408 1.77 8.82 11.55
C ILE A 408 0.43 8.96 10.81
N ASN A 409 -0.37 9.99 11.11
CA ASN A 409 -1.61 10.22 10.36
C ASN A 409 -1.32 10.77 8.97
N MET A 410 -1.94 10.19 7.95
CA MET A 410 -1.86 10.70 6.59
C MET A 410 -3.12 11.49 6.21
N PHE A 411 -2.95 12.75 5.83
CA PHE A 411 -4.03 13.51 5.18
C PHE A 411 -3.71 13.72 3.72
N TYR A 412 -4.46 13.08 2.84
CA TYR A 412 -4.35 13.24 1.40
C TYR A 412 -5.71 13.53 0.76
N GLY A 413 -5.69 13.92 -0.51
CA GLY A 413 -6.87 14.16 -1.30
C GLY A 413 -6.52 14.39 -2.77
N PRO A 414 -7.47 14.89 -3.57
CA PRO A 414 -8.86 15.12 -3.20
C PRO A 414 -9.62 13.80 -2.96
N LEU A 415 -10.37 13.73 -1.84
CA LEU A 415 -11.31 12.63 -1.57
C LEU A 415 -12.69 12.96 -2.17
N SER A 416 -12.68 13.39 -3.43
CA SER A 416 -13.86 13.78 -4.18
C SER A 416 -13.71 13.36 -5.63
N TRP A 417 -14.83 13.05 -6.29
CA TRP A 417 -14.82 12.68 -7.70
C TRP A 417 -14.51 13.83 -8.64
N SER A 418 -14.87 15.05 -8.25
CA SER A 418 -14.73 16.27 -9.05
C SER A 418 -13.94 17.32 -8.26
N ASN A 419 -13.49 18.37 -8.96
CA ASN A 419 -12.83 19.49 -8.30
C ASN A 419 -13.86 20.29 -7.46
N PRO A 420 -13.73 20.31 -6.12
CA PRO A 420 -14.72 20.93 -5.24
C PRO A 420 -14.72 22.46 -5.31
N THR A 421 -13.72 23.08 -5.95
CA THR A 421 -13.62 24.54 -6.09
C THR A 421 -14.38 25.09 -7.30
N VAL A 422 -14.82 24.21 -8.21
CA VAL A 422 -15.51 24.60 -9.43
C VAL A 422 -17.02 24.62 -9.18
N ALA A 423 -17.65 25.78 -9.43
CA ALA A 423 -19.10 25.90 -9.39
C ALA A 423 -19.74 24.98 -10.44
N HIS A 424 -20.78 24.25 -10.05
CA HIS A 424 -21.51 23.35 -10.93
C HIS A 424 -23.00 23.69 -10.90
N THR A 425 -23.69 23.41 -12.02
CA THR A 425 -25.14 23.60 -12.10
C THR A 425 -25.83 22.47 -11.35
N SER A 426 -26.83 22.77 -10.54
CA SER A 426 -27.60 21.75 -9.83
C SER A 426 -28.26 20.80 -10.85
N GLY A 427 -28.14 19.50 -10.62
CA GLY A 427 -28.71 18.46 -11.51
C GLY A 427 -27.89 18.15 -12.77
N THR A 428 -26.70 18.73 -12.95
CA THR A 428 -25.79 18.34 -14.05
C THR A 428 -24.64 17.46 -13.53
N PRO A 429 -24.24 16.41 -14.27
CA PRO A 429 -23.09 15.59 -13.89
C PRO A 429 -21.82 16.45 -13.81
N GLN A 430 -21.06 16.27 -12.73
CA GLN A 430 -19.80 16.97 -12.56
C GLN A 430 -18.71 16.32 -13.42
N THR A 431 -17.74 17.13 -13.88
CA THR A 431 -16.57 16.60 -14.56
C THR A 431 -15.70 15.84 -13.54
N PRO A 432 -15.43 14.55 -13.75
CA PRO A 432 -14.58 13.78 -12.85
C PRO A 432 -13.11 14.22 -12.98
N LEU A 433 -12.36 14.13 -11.90
CA LEU A 433 -10.93 14.42 -11.85
C LEU A 433 -10.11 13.42 -12.67
N GLY A 434 -10.52 12.14 -12.62
CA GLY A 434 -9.87 11.03 -13.29
C GLY A 434 -10.83 10.26 -14.17
N ASN A 435 -10.30 9.79 -15.30
CA ASN A 435 -10.91 8.76 -16.12
C ASN A 435 -9.77 7.91 -16.71
N TYR A 436 -9.50 6.80 -16.02
CA TYR A 436 -8.41 5.88 -16.28
C TYR A 436 -8.77 4.79 -17.31
N ASN A 437 -9.91 4.91 -17.99
CA ASN A 437 -10.20 4.07 -19.14
C ASN A 437 -9.15 4.30 -20.23
N ARG A 438 -8.64 3.20 -20.79
CA ARG A 438 -7.74 3.24 -21.94
C ARG A 438 -8.50 3.48 -23.24
N THR A 439 -7.84 4.08 -24.23
CA THR A 439 -8.35 4.19 -25.60
C THR A 439 -7.91 3.02 -26.50
N ALA A 440 -6.83 2.31 -26.14
CA ALA A 440 -6.31 1.13 -26.85
C ALA A 440 -5.57 0.20 -25.85
N PRO A 441 -5.49 -1.13 -26.08
CA PRO A 441 -4.81 -2.07 -25.17
C PRO A 441 -3.34 -1.71 -24.97
N PRO A 442 -2.72 -2.07 -23.82
CA PRO A 442 -3.21 -2.87 -22.68
C PRO A 442 -4.02 -2.09 -21.61
N GLY A 443 -4.62 -2.77 -20.62
CA GLY A 443 -5.30 -2.19 -19.45
C GLY A 443 -6.83 -2.39 -19.40
N ALA A 444 -7.46 -1.79 -18.38
CA ALA A 444 -8.90 -1.92 -18.12
C ALA A 444 -9.75 -1.00 -19.01
N VAL A 445 -10.95 -1.50 -19.37
CA VAL A 445 -12.02 -0.73 -20.02
C VAL A 445 -13.31 -1.01 -19.28
N LEU A 446 -13.72 -0.07 -18.44
CA LEU A 446 -14.98 -0.14 -17.72
C LEU A 446 -16.08 0.55 -18.53
N PRO A 447 -17.27 -0.08 -18.67
CA PRO A 447 -18.40 0.56 -19.31
C PRO A 447 -18.94 1.72 -18.46
N ALA A 448 -19.81 2.52 -19.06
CA ALA A 448 -20.65 3.43 -18.30
C ALA A 448 -21.36 2.65 -17.17
N PRO A 449 -21.43 3.20 -15.95
CA PRO A 449 -21.31 4.62 -15.68
C PRO A 449 -19.88 5.17 -15.57
N TYR A 450 -18.81 4.39 -15.41
CA TYR A 450 -17.46 4.97 -15.22
C TYR A 450 -17.07 5.92 -16.38
N PRO A 451 -16.61 7.17 -16.11
CA PRO A 451 -16.21 7.76 -14.82
C PRO A 451 -17.30 8.53 -14.04
N ASN A 452 -18.58 8.41 -14.38
CA ASN A 452 -19.71 9.15 -13.77
C ASN A 452 -20.99 8.30 -13.57
N PRO A 453 -21.38 7.94 -12.32
CA PRO A 453 -22.62 7.20 -11.98
C PRO A 453 -23.91 7.79 -12.53
#